data_AF-A0A9D7PUI0-F1
#
_entry.id   AF-A0A9D7PUI0-F1
#
_cell.length_a   1.000
_cell.length_b   1.000
_cell.length_c   1.000
_cell.angle_alpha   90.00
_cell.angle_beta   90.00
_cell.angle_gamma   90.00
#
_symmetry.space_group_name_H-M   'P 1'
#
loop_
_entity.id
_entity.type
_entity.pdbx_description
1 polymer ?
#
loop_
_entity_poly.entity_id
_entity_poly.type
_entity_poly.pdbx_seq_one_letter_code
_entity_poly.pdbx_strand_id
1 'polypeptide(L)'
;MASKALHQNYFLIGSLHLKEIKSSKGSDEPFITSMIECYDNLTRNLSDDGLQVVMFTATNPEVWADLAMIFWAAGLQVTASWNIATETAGGVKEGNYVQSTALLICRKRISEEKKFMDELTRPIKLEVEKQLKSMREVDVQAEKNFTDVDYFNAASAASLKVITGFQIAELNAFDILKKRAIGVANPLENLIQIGRRVAANFLRPIAIDEKLWDDLNEYEKFYLKGLDIECQAIIVLVLFKIWPKVYV
;
A
#
# COMPACT_ATOMS: atom_id res chain seq x y z
N MET A 1 -30.44 21.10 13.13
CA MET A 1 -30.06 21.07 11.69
C MET A 1 -28.63 20.57 11.43
N ALA A 2 -27.69 20.65 12.38
CA ALA A 2 -26.29 20.20 12.18
C ALA A 2 -26.06 18.67 12.20
N SER A 3 -26.94 17.88 12.83
CA SER A 3 -26.77 16.42 12.96
C SER A 3 -27.07 15.61 11.68
N LYS A 4 -27.93 16.11 10.78
CA LYS A 4 -28.21 15.44 9.49
C LYS A 4 -27.12 15.65 8.43
N ALA A 5 -26.35 16.73 8.53
CA ALA A 5 -25.25 17.02 7.58
C ALA A 5 -24.01 16.14 7.84
N LEU A 6 -23.78 15.71 9.09
CA LEU A 6 -22.64 14.87 9.45
C LEU A 6 -22.74 13.44 8.87
N HIS A 7 -23.95 12.89 8.72
CA HIS A 7 -24.13 11.55 8.13
C HIS A 7 -24.01 11.51 6.60
N GLN A 8 -24.05 12.65 5.90
CA GLN A 8 -23.89 12.69 4.43
C GLN A 8 -22.43 12.82 3.97
N ASN A 9 -21.52 13.19 4.88
CA ASN A 9 -20.14 13.52 4.51
C ASN A 9 -19.12 12.43 4.86
N TYR A 10 -19.50 11.43 5.66
CA TYR A 10 -18.60 10.38 6.15
C TYR A 10 -19.26 9.02 6.08
N PHE A 11 -18.74 8.13 5.23
CA PHE A 11 -19.06 6.70 5.26
C PHE A 11 -17.87 5.93 5.83
N LEU A 12 -18.08 5.28 6.97
CA LEU A 12 -17.16 4.28 7.51
C LEU A 12 -17.54 2.95 6.88
N ILE A 13 -16.74 2.49 5.91
CA ILE A 13 -16.95 1.21 5.25
C ILE A 13 -16.06 0.22 6.01
N GLY A 14 -16.65 -0.89 6.46
CA GLY A 14 -16.02 -1.88 7.33
C GLY A 14 -14.75 -2.52 6.75
N SER A 15 -14.21 -3.51 7.45
CA SER A 15 -12.99 -4.22 7.05
C SER A 15 -13.11 -4.87 5.67
N LEU A 16 -12.23 -4.53 4.74
CA LEU A 16 -12.17 -5.15 3.42
C LEU A 16 -11.14 -6.30 3.41
N HIS A 17 -11.60 -7.53 3.57
CA HIS A 17 -10.77 -8.75 3.47
C HIS A 17 -10.89 -9.38 2.08
N LEU A 18 -10.15 -8.83 1.10
CA LEU A 18 -10.24 -9.27 -0.30
C LEU A 18 -9.91 -10.78 -0.47
N LYS A 19 -8.98 -11.33 0.32
CA LYS A 19 -8.54 -12.73 0.18
C LYS A 19 -9.55 -13.76 0.72
N GLU A 20 -10.21 -13.46 1.83
CA GLU A 20 -11.23 -14.35 2.43
C GLU A 20 -12.54 -14.34 1.62
N ILE A 21 -12.89 -13.18 1.04
CA ILE A 21 -14.08 -13.09 0.20
C ILE A 21 -13.86 -13.81 -1.15
N LYS A 22 -12.64 -13.77 -1.71
CA LYS A 22 -12.25 -14.56 -2.89
C LYS A 22 -12.43 -16.07 -2.66
N SER A 23 -12.04 -16.58 -1.48
CA SER A 23 -12.17 -18.01 -1.14
C SER A 23 -13.62 -18.49 -0.95
N SER A 24 -14.57 -17.60 -0.64
CA SER A 24 -15.97 -17.97 -0.37
C SER A 24 -16.89 -17.85 -1.59
N LYS A 25 -16.52 -17.08 -2.62
CA LYS A 25 -17.34 -16.87 -3.83
C LYS A 25 -16.90 -17.63 -5.09
N GLY A 26 -15.81 -18.40 -5.04
CA GLY A 26 -15.47 -19.39 -6.07
C GLY A 26 -15.03 -18.85 -7.44
N SER A 27 -14.97 -17.54 -7.66
CA SER A 27 -14.38 -16.90 -8.85
C SER A 27 -14.01 -15.45 -8.54
N ASP A 28 -12.84 -15.00 -9.04
CA ASP A 28 -12.31 -13.64 -8.84
C ASP A 28 -13.16 -12.57 -9.55
N GLU A 29 -13.78 -12.92 -10.67
CA GLU A 29 -14.45 -11.98 -11.58
C GLU A 29 -15.79 -11.43 -11.03
N PRO A 30 -16.72 -12.26 -10.52
CA PRO A 30 -17.97 -11.76 -9.91
C PRO A 30 -17.73 -10.88 -8.69
N PHE A 31 -16.63 -11.11 -7.98
CA PHE A 31 -16.32 -10.39 -6.76
C PHE A 31 -15.85 -8.96 -7.04
N ILE A 32 -14.89 -8.78 -7.95
CA ILE A 32 -14.37 -7.44 -8.31
C ILE A 32 -15.50 -6.57 -8.88
N THR A 33 -16.34 -7.12 -9.76
CA THR A 33 -17.50 -6.41 -10.32
C THR A 33 -18.47 -5.97 -9.21
N SER A 34 -18.81 -6.87 -8.28
CA SER A 34 -19.68 -6.54 -7.13
C SER A 34 -19.11 -5.40 -6.27
N MET A 35 -17.78 -5.38 -6.07
CA MET A 35 -17.11 -4.34 -5.29
C MET A 35 -17.13 -2.99 -6.03
N ILE A 36 -16.91 -3.00 -7.35
CA ILE A 36 -16.99 -1.79 -8.17
C ILE A 36 -18.41 -1.21 -8.08
N GLU A 37 -19.45 -2.02 -8.28
CA GLU A 37 -20.84 -1.58 -8.19
C GLU A 37 -21.18 -0.99 -6.82
N CYS A 38 -20.70 -1.62 -5.74
CA CYS A 38 -20.90 -1.13 -4.37
C CYS A 38 -20.25 0.25 -4.17
N TYR A 39 -18.95 0.38 -4.49
CA TYR A 39 -18.23 1.63 -4.32
C TYR A 39 -18.69 2.72 -5.28
N ASP A 40 -19.09 2.39 -6.51
CA ASP A 40 -19.68 3.33 -7.46
C ASP A 40 -21.00 3.89 -6.91
N ASN A 41 -21.90 3.03 -6.40
CA ASN A 41 -23.12 3.49 -5.76
C ASN A 41 -22.84 4.41 -4.55
N LEU A 42 -21.86 4.06 -3.72
CA LEU A 42 -21.45 4.91 -2.60
C LEU A 42 -20.86 6.24 -3.07
N THR A 43 -20.09 6.24 -4.16
CA THR A 43 -19.47 7.44 -4.75
C THR A 43 -20.51 8.37 -5.36
N ARG A 44 -21.54 7.84 -6.01
CA ARG A 44 -22.67 8.63 -6.55
C ARG A 44 -23.49 9.32 -5.46
N ASN A 45 -23.55 8.72 -4.27
CA ASN A 45 -24.26 9.28 -3.10
C ASN A 45 -23.33 10.10 -2.18
N LEU A 46 -22.05 10.20 -2.48
CA LEU A 46 -21.08 11.01 -1.74
C LEU A 46 -21.13 12.46 -2.24
N SER A 47 -21.12 13.42 -1.32
CA SER A 47 -20.88 14.83 -1.67
C SER A 47 -19.46 14.99 -2.26
N ASP A 48 -19.22 16.06 -3.02
CA ASP A 48 -17.90 16.27 -3.65
C ASP A 48 -16.79 16.45 -2.60
N ASP A 49 -17.11 17.00 -1.42
CA ASP A 49 -16.21 17.11 -0.27
C ASP A 49 -16.31 15.94 0.73
N GLY A 50 -17.13 14.94 0.43
CA GLY A 50 -17.31 13.77 1.27
C GLY A 50 -16.07 12.88 1.28
N LEU A 51 -15.98 12.01 2.29
CA LEU A 51 -14.93 11.00 2.39
C LEU A 51 -15.48 9.63 2.78
N GLN A 52 -14.77 8.61 2.32
CA GLN A 52 -14.95 7.21 2.71
C GLN A 52 -13.65 6.73 3.36
N VAL A 53 -13.77 6.06 4.50
CA VAL A 53 -12.63 5.39 5.13
C VAL A 53 -12.74 3.91 4.84
N VAL A 54 -11.71 3.35 4.21
CA VAL A 54 -11.62 1.92 3.89
C VAL A 54 -10.46 1.32 4.67
N MET A 55 -10.75 0.30 5.47
CA MET A 55 -9.75 -0.48 6.17
C MET A 55 -9.38 -1.69 5.32
N PHE A 56 -8.09 -1.86 5.03
CA PHE A 56 -7.61 -2.86 4.09
C PHE A 56 -6.42 -3.66 4.63
N THR A 57 -6.52 -4.98 4.53
CA THR A 57 -5.51 -5.95 4.99
C THR A 57 -5.06 -6.83 3.83
N ALA A 58 -3.87 -6.56 3.28
CA ALA A 58 -3.27 -7.45 2.28
C ALA A 58 -1.75 -7.40 2.27
N THR A 59 -1.15 -8.58 2.10
CA THR A 59 0.30 -8.77 1.98
C THR A 59 0.77 -8.95 0.53
N ASN A 60 -0.14 -9.25 -0.41
CA ASN A 60 0.20 -9.55 -1.81
C ASN A 60 -0.05 -8.32 -2.73
N PRO A 61 0.94 -7.92 -3.56
CA PRO A 61 0.81 -6.88 -4.60
C PRO A 61 -0.40 -7.01 -5.53
N GLU A 62 -0.76 -8.23 -5.92
CA GLU A 62 -1.90 -8.48 -6.83
C GLU A 62 -3.21 -7.94 -6.25
N VAL A 63 -3.37 -8.07 -4.93
CA VAL A 63 -4.56 -7.61 -4.21
C VAL A 63 -4.61 -6.08 -4.15
N TRP A 64 -3.46 -5.42 -4.05
CA TRP A 64 -3.37 -3.95 -4.14
C TRP A 64 -3.71 -3.45 -5.55
N ALA A 65 -3.32 -4.19 -6.59
CA ALA A 65 -3.68 -3.87 -7.96
C ALA A 65 -5.20 -4.01 -8.19
N ASP A 66 -5.82 -5.06 -7.63
CA ASP A 66 -7.28 -5.24 -7.68
C ASP A 66 -8.00 -4.09 -6.97
N LEU A 67 -7.51 -3.67 -5.80
CA LEU A 67 -8.06 -2.52 -5.08
C LEU A 67 -7.93 -1.21 -5.89
N ALA A 68 -6.78 -1.01 -6.55
CA ALA A 68 -6.56 0.12 -7.45
C ALA A 68 -7.57 0.15 -8.59
N MET A 69 -7.83 -1.01 -9.20
CA MET A 69 -8.82 -1.14 -10.25
C MET A 69 -10.23 -0.84 -9.74
N ILE A 70 -10.60 -1.39 -8.57
CA ILE A 70 -11.92 -1.20 -7.97
C ILE A 70 -12.18 0.30 -7.71
N PHE A 71 -11.28 0.98 -7.00
CA PHE A 71 -11.43 2.40 -6.70
C PHE A 71 -11.37 3.27 -7.95
N TRP A 72 -10.46 2.97 -8.88
CA TRP A 72 -10.34 3.72 -10.12
C TRP A 72 -11.62 3.63 -10.95
N ALA A 73 -12.19 2.43 -11.13
CA ALA A 73 -13.41 2.19 -11.88
C ALA A 73 -14.66 2.78 -11.17
N ALA A 74 -14.68 2.77 -9.84
CA ALA A 74 -15.75 3.38 -9.04
C ALA A 74 -15.69 4.92 -8.97
N GLY A 75 -14.69 5.56 -9.58
CA GLY A 75 -14.51 7.01 -9.55
C GLY A 75 -14.03 7.54 -8.19
N LEU A 76 -13.39 6.70 -7.38
CA LEU A 76 -12.75 7.07 -6.12
C LEU A 76 -11.26 7.35 -6.33
N GLN A 77 -10.76 8.29 -5.53
CA GLN A 77 -9.36 8.62 -5.39
C GLN A 77 -8.94 8.39 -3.94
N VAL A 78 -7.85 7.66 -3.73
CA VAL A 78 -7.18 7.63 -2.43
C VAL A 78 -6.41 8.92 -2.24
N THR A 79 -6.62 9.60 -1.13
CA THR A 79 -6.01 10.91 -0.83
C THR A 79 -5.01 10.85 0.30
N ALA A 80 -5.20 9.92 1.24
CA ALA A 80 -4.27 9.62 2.30
C ALA A 80 -4.34 8.14 2.66
N SER A 81 -3.24 7.63 3.22
CA SER A 81 -3.15 6.29 3.75
C SER A 81 -2.39 6.30 5.07
N TRP A 82 -2.86 5.54 6.05
CA TRP A 82 -2.19 5.35 7.32
C TRP A 82 -2.06 3.86 7.62
N ASN A 83 -0.84 3.39 7.87
CA ASN A 83 -0.62 2.00 8.28
C ASN A 83 -0.70 1.92 9.80
N ILE A 84 -1.56 1.03 10.29
CA ILE A 84 -1.66 0.67 11.70
C ILE A 84 -0.99 -0.68 11.87
N ALA A 85 0.03 -0.74 12.72
CA ALA A 85 0.60 -1.99 13.20
C ALA A 85 -0.49 -2.74 13.97
N THR A 86 -0.87 -3.92 13.49
CA THR A 86 -1.84 -4.78 14.17
C THR A 86 -1.08 -5.88 14.87
N GLU A 87 -0.49 -5.56 16.02
CA GLU A 87 0.00 -6.58 16.94
C GLU A 87 -1.19 -7.15 17.71
N THR A 88 -1.41 -8.46 17.62
CA THR A 88 -2.21 -9.13 18.65
C THR A 88 -1.32 -9.27 19.88
N ALA A 89 -1.43 -8.33 20.83
CA ALA A 89 -0.91 -8.51 22.19
C ALA A 89 -1.70 -9.64 22.88
N GLY A 90 -1.35 -10.89 22.60
CA GLY A 90 -1.93 -12.07 23.26
C GLY A 90 -2.36 -13.18 22.30
N GLY A 91 -1.39 -13.93 21.78
CA GLY A 91 -1.70 -15.15 21.04
C GLY A 91 -0.48 -15.84 20.48
N VAL A 92 0.17 -16.67 21.30
CA VAL A 92 1.18 -17.63 20.85
C VAL A 92 0.50 -18.69 19.99
N LYS A 93 0.39 -18.46 18.67
CA LYS A 93 0.16 -19.52 17.67
C LYS A 93 0.95 -19.22 16.40
N GLU A 94 1.85 -20.11 16.02
CA GLU A 94 2.60 -20.02 14.77
C GLU A 94 1.64 -20.01 13.55
N GLY A 95 1.70 -18.94 12.75
CA GLY A 95 0.97 -18.79 11.49
C GLY A 95 1.17 -17.37 10.93
N ASN A 96 1.23 -17.20 9.61
CA ASN A 96 1.46 -15.92 8.93
C ASN A 96 0.46 -14.83 9.39
N TYR A 97 0.84 -14.03 10.37
CA TYR A 97 0.05 -12.88 10.84
C TYR A 97 0.15 -11.74 9.84
N VAL A 98 -0.99 -11.12 9.52
CA VAL A 98 -1.03 -9.85 8.80
C VAL A 98 -0.48 -8.78 9.74
N GLN A 99 0.73 -8.30 9.47
CA GLN A 99 1.49 -7.44 10.39
C GLN A 99 1.00 -5.97 10.38
N SER A 100 0.34 -5.50 9.33
CA SER A 100 -0.25 -4.16 9.33
C SER A 100 -1.54 -4.04 8.51
N THR A 101 -2.42 -3.18 9.00
CA THR A 101 -3.68 -2.80 8.35
C THR A 101 -3.55 -1.39 7.79
N ALA A 102 -3.86 -1.20 6.51
CA ALA A 102 -3.87 0.11 5.88
C ALA A 102 -5.26 0.75 6.00
N LEU A 103 -5.34 1.94 6.60
CA LEU A 103 -6.50 2.82 6.53
C LEU A 103 -6.35 3.76 5.34
N LEU A 104 -7.28 3.69 4.41
CA LEU A 104 -7.31 4.51 3.20
C LEU A 104 -8.42 5.55 3.31
N ILE A 105 -8.07 6.82 3.10
CA ILE A 105 -9.03 7.91 2.98
C ILE A 105 -9.32 8.12 1.50
N CYS A 106 -10.52 7.74 1.09
CA CYS A 106 -11.00 7.82 -0.29
C CYS A 106 -11.96 9.01 -0.45
N ARG A 107 -11.82 9.74 -1.54
CA ARG A 107 -12.73 10.83 -1.94
C ARG A 107 -13.18 10.60 -3.37
N LYS A 108 -14.24 11.29 -3.79
CA LYS A 108 -14.64 11.30 -5.19
C LYS A 108 -13.52 11.90 -6.05
N ARG A 109 -13.18 11.25 -7.17
CA ARG A 109 -12.20 11.80 -8.11
C ARG A 109 -12.85 12.97 -8.87
N ILE A 110 -12.36 14.17 -8.61
CA ILE A 110 -12.85 15.42 -9.24
C ILE A 110 -12.04 15.75 -10.50
N SER A 111 -10.77 15.36 -10.56
CA SER A 111 -9.92 15.63 -11.72
C SER A 111 -10.32 14.78 -12.92
N GLU A 112 -10.47 15.44 -14.07
CA GLU A 112 -10.64 14.80 -15.38
C GLU A 112 -9.31 14.67 -16.13
N GLU A 113 -8.18 15.04 -15.50
CA GLU A 113 -6.87 14.92 -16.11
C GLU A 113 -6.59 13.45 -16.47
N LYS A 114 -6.25 13.25 -17.75
CA LYS A 114 -6.03 11.95 -18.35
C LYS A 114 -4.55 11.74 -18.60
N LYS A 115 -4.01 10.59 -18.18
CA LYS A 115 -2.61 10.19 -18.35
C LYS A 115 -2.49 8.81 -18.95
N PHE A 116 -1.41 8.59 -19.68
CA PHE A 116 -1.00 7.25 -20.08
C PHE A 116 -0.29 6.55 -18.91
N MET A 117 -0.28 5.21 -18.92
CA MET A 117 0.31 4.42 -17.83
C MET A 117 1.81 4.67 -17.67
N ASP A 118 2.54 4.91 -18.76
CA ASP A 118 3.97 5.22 -18.73
C ASP A 118 4.25 6.57 -18.04
N GLU A 119 3.38 7.56 -18.25
CA GLU A 119 3.45 8.88 -17.60
C GLU A 119 3.25 8.82 -16.08
N LEU A 120 2.62 7.76 -15.55
CA LEU A 120 2.40 7.58 -14.11
C LEU A 120 3.65 7.11 -13.36
N THR A 121 4.67 6.58 -14.07
CA THR A 121 5.89 6.05 -13.45
C THR A 121 6.58 7.08 -12.56
N ARG A 122 6.80 8.30 -13.07
CA ARG A 122 7.51 9.35 -12.32
C ARG A 122 6.69 9.87 -11.13
N PRO A 123 5.40 10.23 -11.29
CA PRO A 123 4.53 10.58 -10.16
C PRO A 123 4.49 9.53 -9.06
N ILE A 124 4.40 8.24 -9.41
CA ILE A 124 4.42 7.14 -8.44
C ILE A 124 5.73 7.14 -7.65
N LYS A 125 6.88 7.17 -8.32
CA LYS A 125 8.19 7.18 -7.65
C LYS A 125 8.29 8.34 -6.64
N LEU A 126 7.90 9.54 -7.05
CA LEU A 126 7.96 10.74 -6.20
C LEU A 126 7.05 10.63 -4.97
N GLU A 127 5.81 10.19 -5.14
CA GLU A 127 4.88 10.05 -4.00
C GLU A 127 5.32 8.94 -3.06
N VAL A 128 5.83 7.82 -3.58
CA VAL A 128 6.37 6.73 -2.76
C VAL A 128 7.58 7.23 -1.98
N GLU A 129 8.59 7.83 -2.62
CA GLU A 129 9.76 8.37 -1.94
C GLU A 129 9.39 9.36 -0.83
N LYS A 130 8.42 10.25 -1.10
CA LYS A 130 7.91 11.20 -0.11
C LYS A 130 7.30 10.48 1.09
N GLN A 131 6.46 9.47 0.85
CA GLN A 131 5.84 8.68 1.91
C GLN A 131 6.89 7.95 2.75
N LEU A 132 7.87 7.29 2.12
CA LEU A 132 8.89 6.52 2.84
C LEU A 132 9.84 7.40 3.65
N LYS A 133 10.19 8.59 3.13
CA LYS A 133 10.98 9.59 3.88
C LYS A 133 10.24 10.05 5.13
N SER A 134 8.95 10.37 5.00
CA SER A 134 8.12 10.75 6.16
C SER A 134 8.04 9.64 7.21
N MET A 135 7.91 8.37 6.79
CA MET A 135 7.95 7.24 7.72
C MET A 135 9.30 7.12 8.44
N ARG A 136 10.42 7.25 7.70
CA ARG A 136 11.76 7.16 8.30
C ARG A 136 12.03 8.30 9.29
N GLU A 137 11.53 9.50 9.03
CA GLU A 137 11.65 10.64 9.97
C GLU A 137 10.92 10.38 11.29
N VAL A 138 9.73 9.78 11.24
CA VAL A 138 8.97 9.36 12.43
C VAL A 138 9.69 8.24 13.18
N ASP A 139 10.24 7.27 12.44
CA ASP A 139 10.92 6.09 13.00
C ASP A 139 12.18 6.44 13.81
N VAL A 140 12.91 7.48 13.38
CA VAL A 140 14.08 8.02 14.09
C VAL A 140 13.70 8.63 15.45
N GLN A 141 12.50 9.18 15.57
CA GLN A 141 12.03 9.83 16.80
C GLN A 141 11.42 8.84 17.81
N ALA A 142 10.93 7.68 17.35
CA ALA A 142 10.04 6.81 18.11
C ALA A 142 10.59 5.41 18.42
N GLU A 143 11.90 5.18 18.30
CA GLU A 143 12.56 3.85 18.42
C GLU A 143 12.01 2.81 17.41
N LYS A 144 12.51 2.82 16.15
CA LYS A 144 12.35 1.76 15.11
C LYS A 144 11.09 0.88 15.22
N ASN A 145 9.93 1.43 14.90
CA ASN A 145 8.64 0.74 14.93
C ASN A 145 8.24 0.12 13.57
N PHE A 146 8.84 0.55 12.45
CA PHE A 146 8.44 0.05 11.13
C PHE A 146 9.32 -1.08 10.62
N THR A 147 8.68 -2.14 10.13
CA THR A 147 9.32 -3.27 9.43
C THR A 147 9.37 -3.03 7.92
N ASP A 148 10.19 -3.81 7.19
CA ASP A 148 10.22 -3.78 5.72
C ASP A 148 8.82 -3.95 5.08
N VAL A 149 7.96 -4.76 5.71
CA VAL A 149 6.59 -4.99 5.26
C VAL A 149 5.76 -3.70 5.30
N ASP A 150 5.95 -2.86 6.32
CA ASP A 150 5.24 -1.59 6.47
C ASP A 150 5.63 -0.59 5.39
N TYR A 151 6.91 -0.55 5.03
CA TYR A 151 7.42 0.26 3.92
C TYR A 151 6.86 -0.23 2.57
N PHE A 152 6.77 -1.54 2.35
CA PHE A 152 6.14 -2.07 1.14
C PHE A 152 4.63 -1.78 1.07
N ASN A 153 3.92 -1.87 2.19
CA ASN A 153 2.50 -1.53 2.27
C ASN A 153 2.27 -0.03 2.03
N ALA A 154 3.09 0.83 2.64
CA ALA A 154 3.05 2.27 2.40
C ALA A 154 3.33 2.63 0.95
N ALA A 155 4.28 1.95 0.30
CA ALA A 155 4.58 2.18 -1.11
C ALA A 155 3.42 1.76 -2.02
N SER A 156 2.76 0.63 -1.75
CA SER A 156 1.55 0.22 -2.47
C SER A 156 0.42 1.26 -2.31
N ALA A 157 0.20 1.75 -1.08
CA ALA A 157 -0.84 2.74 -0.80
C ALA A 157 -0.54 4.12 -1.42
N ALA A 158 0.73 4.55 -1.42
CA ALA A 158 1.18 5.75 -2.11
C ALA A 158 1.03 5.64 -3.64
N SER A 159 1.33 4.47 -4.20
CA SER A 159 1.09 4.18 -5.63
C SER A 159 -0.39 4.26 -5.96
N LEU A 160 -1.24 3.68 -5.11
CA LEU A 160 -2.69 3.71 -5.24
C LEU A 160 -3.24 5.14 -5.25
N LYS A 161 -2.73 6.03 -4.40
CA LYS A 161 -3.08 7.46 -4.38
C LYS A 161 -2.80 8.16 -5.71
N VAL A 162 -1.68 7.87 -6.35
CA VAL A 162 -1.33 8.44 -7.66
C VAL A 162 -2.21 7.84 -8.76
N ILE A 163 -2.30 6.51 -8.84
CA ILE A 163 -3.05 5.78 -9.86
C ILE A 163 -4.53 6.21 -9.87
N THR A 164 -5.14 6.28 -8.69
CA THR A 164 -6.57 6.62 -8.55
C THR A 164 -6.86 8.12 -8.69
N GLY A 165 -5.83 8.97 -8.76
CA GLY A 165 -5.96 10.41 -8.93
C GLY A 165 -6.11 10.88 -10.37
N PHE A 166 -5.82 10.03 -11.36
CA PHE A 166 -5.91 10.36 -12.79
C PHE A 166 -6.88 9.43 -13.52
N GLN A 167 -7.44 9.91 -14.62
CA GLN A 167 -8.03 9.01 -15.63
C GLN A 167 -6.87 8.35 -16.40
N ILE A 168 -6.97 7.04 -16.64
CA ILE A 168 -5.93 6.29 -17.36
C ILE A 168 -6.40 6.06 -18.78
N ALA A 169 -5.58 6.47 -19.75
CA ALA A 169 -6.03 6.58 -21.13
C ALA A 169 -6.35 5.24 -21.81
N GLU A 170 -5.60 4.22 -21.42
CA GLU A 170 -5.66 2.87 -21.93
C GLU A 170 -6.76 2.03 -21.24
N LEU A 171 -7.37 2.55 -20.18
CA LEU A 171 -8.36 1.83 -19.39
C LEU A 171 -9.76 2.41 -19.59
N ASN A 172 -10.75 1.53 -19.52
CA ASN A 172 -12.16 1.87 -19.55
C ASN A 172 -12.89 1.09 -18.45
N ALA A 173 -13.55 1.81 -17.55
CA ALA A 173 -14.30 1.23 -16.44
C ALA A 173 -15.37 0.23 -16.90
N PHE A 174 -16.01 0.47 -18.04
CA PHE A 174 -17.02 -0.45 -18.60
C PHE A 174 -16.42 -1.76 -19.10
N ASP A 175 -15.21 -1.73 -19.65
CA ASP A 175 -14.53 -2.93 -20.13
C ASP A 175 -14.07 -3.81 -18.96
N ILE A 176 -13.63 -3.16 -17.87
CA ILE A 176 -13.28 -3.82 -16.60
C ILE A 176 -14.48 -4.57 -16.00
N LEU A 177 -15.68 -3.98 -16.05
CA LEU A 177 -16.90 -4.61 -15.53
C LEU A 177 -17.40 -5.80 -16.36
N LYS A 178 -17.10 -5.82 -17.67
CA LYS A 178 -17.63 -6.83 -18.61
C LYS A 178 -16.74 -8.06 -18.77
N LYS A 179 -15.42 -7.91 -18.59
CA LYS A 179 -14.45 -8.95 -18.95
C LYS A 179 -13.24 -8.89 -18.03
N ARG A 180 -13.19 -9.78 -17.06
CA ARG A 180 -11.92 -10.25 -16.54
C ARG A 180 -11.88 -11.77 -16.57
N ALA A 181 -11.57 -12.31 -17.74
CA ALA A 181 -11.28 -13.73 -17.88
C ALA A 181 -10.21 -14.15 -16.85
N ILE A 182 -10.47 -15.26 -16.18
CA ILE A 182 -9.57 -15.87 -15.19
C ILE A 182 -8.17 -15.99 -15.82
N GLY A 183 -7.16 -15.43 -15.15
CA GLY A 183 -5.76 -15.46 -15.61
C GLY A 183 -5.26 -14.22 -16.36
N VAL A 184 -6.09 -13.19 -16.58
CA VAL A 184 -5.61 -11.91 -17.14
C VAL A 184 -5.00 -11.04 -16.04
N ALA A 185 -3.70 -10.78 -16.18
CA ALA A 185 -2.93 -9.92 -15.28
C ALA A 185 -3.56 -8.52 -15.17
N ASN A 186 -3.54 -7.95 -13.95
CA ASN A 186 -4.09 -6.63 -13.74
C ASN A 186 -3.17 -5.60 -14.43
N PRO A 187 -3.67 -4.75 -15.35
CA PRO A 187 -2.83 -3.77 -16.03
C PRO A 187 -2.16 -2.78 -15.06
N LEU A 188 -2.76 -2.56 -13.88
CA LEU A 188 -2.21 -1.69 -12.84
C LEU A 188 -1.18 -2.38 -11.95
N GLU A 189 -1.00 -3.70 -12.06
CA GLU A 189 -0.04 -4.45 -11.23
C GLU A 189 1.38 -3.94 -11.41
N ASN A 190 1.79 -3.69 -12.66
CA ASN A 190 3.10 -3.13 -12.95
C ASN A 190 3.33 -1.78 -12.28
N LEU A 191 2.30 -0.93 -12.18
CA LEU A 191 2.39 0.37 -11.52
C LEU A 191 2.58 0.23 -10.00
N ILE A 192 1.89 -0.73 -9.38
CA ILE A 192 2.10 -1.06 -7.96
C ILE A 192 3.52 -1.63 -7.75
N GLN A 193 3.99 -2.50 -8.63
CA GLN A 193 5.33 -3.07 -8.55
C GLN A 193 6.44 -2.03 -8.70
N ILE A 194 6.23 -0.98 -9.51
CA ILE A 194 7.15 0.16 -9.58
C ILE A 194 7.33 0.80 -8.20
N GLY A 195 6.23 1.07 -7.49
CA GLY A 195 6.30 1.62 -6.13
C GLY A 195 7.01 0.69 -5.15
N ARG A 196 6.74 -0.61 -5.22
CA ARG A 196 7.43 -1.61 -4.39
C ARG A 196 8.93 -1.69 -4.67
N ARG A 197 9.36 -1.53 -5.92
CA ARG A 197 10.78 -1.48 -6.27
C ARG A 197 11.46 -0.24 -5.67
N VAL A 198 10.79 0.90 -5.68
CA VAL A 198 11.28 2.11 -4.99
C VAL A 198 11.47 1.84 -3.49
N ALA A 199 10.52 1.16 -2.84
CA ALA A 199 10.66 0.75 -1.46
C ALA A 199 11.84 -0.22 -1.24
N ALA A 200 12.00 -1.21 -2.12
CA ALA A 200 13.12 -2.15 -2.05
C ALA A 200 14.48 -1.42 -2.12
N ASN A 201 14.62 -0.44 -3.01
CA ASN A 201 15.84 0.35 -3.17
C ASN A 201 16.06 1.34 -2.03
N PHE A 202 14.98 1.83 -1.41
CA PHE A 202 15.03 2.68 -0.21
C PHE A 202 15.48 1.92 1.05
N LEU A 203 15.17 0.62 1.11
CA LEU A 203 15.53 -0.30 2.21
C LEU A 203 16.83 -1.06 1.98
N ARG A 204 17.62 -0.69 0.97
CA ARG A 204 18.92 -1.33 0.74
C ARG A 204 19.89 -1.02 1.90
N PRO A 205 20.83 -1.93 2.22
CA PRO A 205 21.93 -1.63 3.11
C PRO A 205 22.74 -0.43 2.62
N ILE A 206 23.09 0.49 3.52
CA ILE A 206 23.73 1.78 3.17
C ILE A 206 25.07 1.59 2.43
N ALA A 207 25.79 0.51 2.71
CA ALA A 207 27.07 0.20 2.10
C ALA A 207 26.98 -0.23 0.62
N ILE A 208 25.77 -0.45 0.09
CA ILE A 208 25.55 -0.98 -1.26
C ILE A 208 25.01 0.13 -2.17
N ASP A 209 25.68 0.33 -3.30
CA ASP A 209 25.22 1.23 -4.36
C ASP A 209 23.90 0.75 -4.98
N GLU A 210 23.07 1.68 -5.46
CA GLU A 210 21.76 1.35 -6.02
C GLU A 210 21.87 0.49 -7.29
N LYS A 211 22.82 0.75 -8.19
CA LYS A 211 22.97 -0.05 -9.42
C LYS A 211 23.39 -1.46 -9.10
N LEU A 212 24.37 -1.59 -8.20
CA LEU A 212 24.81 -2.89 -7.72
C LEU A 212 23.65 -3.62 -7.05
N TRP A 213 22.85 -2.95 -6.23
CA TRP A 213 21.67 -3.54 -5.60
C TRP A 213 20.67 -4.04 -6.63
N ASP A 214 20.36 -3.26 -7.66
CA ASP A 214 19.40 -3.66 -8.70
C ASP A 214 19.85 -4.93 -9.46
N ASP A 215 21.15 -5.07 -9.72
CA ASP A 215 21.74 -6.21 -10.45
C ASP A 215 21.73 -7.53 -9.67
N LEU A 216 21.57 -7.49 -8.34
CA LEU A 216 21.55 -8.68 -7.50
C LEU A 216 20.25 -9.48 -7.61
N ASN A 217 20.36 -10.80 -7.53
CA ASN A 217 19.20 -11.68 -7.43
C ASN A 217 18.58 -11.67 -6.02
N GLU A 218 17.41 -12.30 -5.86
CA GLU A 218 16.67 -12.29 -4.59
C GLU A 218 17.45 -12.97 -3.44
N TYR A 219 18.19 -14.05 -3.72
CA TYR A 219 18.99 -14.76 -2.72
C TYR A 219 20.18 -13.92 -2.23
N GLU A 220 20.85 -13.21 -3.14
CA GLU A 220 21.96 -12.31 -2.82
C GLU A 220 21.48 -11.11 -1.99
N LYS A 221 20.36 -10.50 -2.38
CA LYS A 221 19.70 -9.43 -1.61
C LYS A 221 19.32 -9.89 -0.21
N PHE A 222 18.75 -11.09 -0.10
CA PHE A 222 18.40 -11.69 1.17
C PHE A 222 19.63 -11.92 2.06
N TYR A 223 20.70 -12.51 1.51
CA TYR A 223 21.94 -12.75 2.24
C TYR A 223 22.58 -11.45 2.74
N LEU A 224 22.67 -10.43 1.89
CA LEU A 224 23.25 -9.13 2.25
C LEU A 224 22.42 -8.37 3.29
N LYS A 225 21.08 -8.50 3.25
CA LYS A 225 20.22 -8.00 4.33
C LYS A 225 20.48 -8.74 5.64
N GLY A 226 20.65 -10.05 5.60
CA GLY A 226 21.02 -10.85 6.78
C GLY A 226 22.31 -10.34 7.41
N LEU A 227 23.34 -10.12 6.60
CA LEU A 227 24.61 -9.55 7.07
C LEU A 227 24.47 -8.14 7.64
N ASP A 228 23.68 -7.26 7.02
CA ASP A 228 23.44 -5.90 7.55
C ASP A 228 22.77 -5.94 8.93
N ILE A 229 21.79 -6.83 9.13
CA ILE A 229 21.14 -7.05 10.43
C ILE A 229 22.15 -7.58 11.46
N GLU A 230 22.98 -8.57 11.10
CA GLU A 230 24.02 -9.09 11.98
C GLU A 230 25.05 -8.02 12.35
N CYS A 231 25.50 -7.21 11.39
CA CYS A 231 26.41 -6.09 11.62
C CYS A 231 25.78 -5.05 12.56
N GLN A 232 24.51 -4.69 12.36
CA GLN A 232 23.79 -3.79 13.26
C GLN A 232 23.66 -4.38 14.68
N ALA A 233 23.35 -5.67 14.80
CA ALA A 233 23.26 -6.36 16.09
C ALA A 233 24.62 -6.43 16.81
N ILE A 234 25.71 -6.69 16.07
CA ILE A 234 27.07 -6.69 16.61
C ILE A 234 27.46 -5.28 17.08
N ILE A 235 27.15 -4.23 16.32
CA ILE A 235 27.39 -2.83 16.71
C ILE A 235 26.67 -2.50 18.01
N VAL A 236 25.40 -2.90 18.16
CA VAL A 236 24.63 -2.70 19.40
C VAL A 236 25.28 -3.43 20.59
N LEU A 237 25.68 -4.70 20.42
CA LEU A 237 26.37 -5.47 21.47
C LEU A 237 27.73 -4.87 21.86
N VAL A 238 28.48 -4.37 20.88
CA VAL A 238 29.76 -3.69 21.10
C VAL A 238 29.55 -2.37 21.85
N LEU A 239 28.58 -1.56 21.45
CA LEU A 239 28.21 -0.34 22.17
C LEU A 239 27.77 -0.63 23.61
N PHE A 240 26.99 -1.70 23.83
CA PHE A 240 26.57 -2.12 25.17
C PHE A 240 27.74 -2.61 26.05
N LYS A 241 28.73 -3.29 25.46
CA LYS A 241 29.98 -3.69 26.16
C LYS A 241 30.92 -2.52 26.43
N ILE A 242 30.90 -1.47 25.60
CA ILE A 242 31.71 -0.26 25.77
C ILE A 242 31.05 0.74 26.74
N TRP A 243 29.72 0.73 26.86
CA TRP A 243 28.95 1.60 27.74
C TRP A 243 29.45 1.67 29.20
N PRO A 244 29.79 0.56 29.88
CA PRO A 244 30.35 0.62 31.24
C PRO A 244 31.81 1.12 31.33
N LYS A 245 32.49 1.41 30.21
CA LYS A 245 33.89 1.90 30.20
C LYS A 245 34.05 3.39 29.92
N VAL A 246 32.96 4.10 29.57
CA VAL A 246 33.01 5.52 29.19
C VAL A 246 32.49 6.44 30.30
N TYR A 247 31.91 5.87 31.38
CA TYR A 247 31.41 6.62 32.55
C TYR A 247 31.96 6.10 33.89
N VAL A 248 33.27 5.83 33.95
CA VAL A 248 34.05 5.73 35.20
C VAL A 248 35.31 6.55 35.04
#